data_AF-A0A954ZDE7-F1
#
_entry.id   AF-A0A954ZDE7-F1
#
_cell.length_a   1.000
_cell.length_b   1.000
_cell.length_c   1.000
_cell.angle_alpha   90.00
_cell.angle_beta   90.00
_cell.angle_gamma   90.00
#
_symmetry.space_group_name_H-M   'P 1'
#
loop_
_entity.id
_entity.type
_entity.pdbx_description
1 polymer ?
#
loop_
_entity_poly.entity_id
_entity_poly.type
_entity_poly.pdbx_seq_one_letter_code
_entity_poly.pdbx_strand_id
1 'polypeptide(L)'
;LRETPRTCEYYYVLSDRSGTMAGVHCTPSRMKVLRPGEQDERLPPVPVDTVMFSGGSRAEELSRRLHDRHGSIDVPAMIDIIKRPVAMNSNLHNAVFVPESLEMYFANAGKHSCACDEPYHRCALDELLRFYRAHAEAPR
;
A
#
# COMPACT_ATOMS: atom_id res chain seq x y z
N LEU A 1 1.82 19.01 1.23
CA LEU A 1 2.83 18.47 0.28
C LEU A 1 3.42 19.56 -0.61
N ARG A 2 2.65 20.33 -1.39
CA ARG A 2 3.20 21.27 -2.41
C ARG A 2 4.22 22.28 -1.88
N GLU A 3 3.96 22.87 -0.72
CA GLU A 3 4.77 23.94 -0.12
C GLU A 3 6.00 23.42 0.66
N THR A 4 6.06 22.12 0.94
CA THR A 4 7.16 21.53 1.72
C THR A 4 8.37 21.26 0.81
N PRO A 5 9.56 21.83 1.08
CA PRO A 5 10.77 21.51 0.31
C PRO A 5 11.10 20.02 0.38
N ARG A 6 11.59 19.46 -0.73
CA ARG A 6 11.97 18.05 -0.87
C ARG A 6 13.39 17.96 -1.41
N THR A 7 14.17 17.00 -0.92
CA THR A 7 15.56 16.76 -1.35
C THR A 7 15.73 15.50 -2.19
N CYS A 8 14.75 14.60 -2.19
CA CYS A 8 14.81 13.32 -2.91
C CYS A 8 13.55 13.07 -3.75
N GLU A 9 13.58 11.98 -4.50
CA GLU A 9 12.43 11.46 -5.22
C GLU A 9 11.60 10.54 -4.32
N TYR A 10 10.26 10.69 -4.36
CA TYR A 10 9.33 9.91 -3.56
C TYR A 10 8.07 9.56 -4.36
N TYR A 11 7.51 8.40 -4.03
CA TYR A 11 6.24 7.92 -4.54
C TYR A 11 5.33 7.62 -3.34
N TYR A 12 4.15 8.22 -3.30
CA TYR A 12 3.15 7.99 -2.25
C TYR A 12 1.83 7.58 -2.88
N VAL A 13 1.19 6.55 -2.32
CA VAL A 13 -0.23 6.31 -2.53
C VAL A 13 -0.95 6.77 -1.28
N LEU A 14 -1.92 7.66 -1.46
CA LEU A 14 -2.74 8.21 -0.39
C LEU A 14 -4.16 7.69 -0.57
N SER A 15 -4.79 7.25 0.52
CA SER A 15 -6.21 6.90 0.55
C SER A 15 -6.82 7.24 1.90
N ASP A 16 -8.15 7.31 1.95
CA ASP A 16 -8.90 7.50 3.18
C ASP A 16 -10.17 6.64 3.22
N ARG A 17 -10.89 6.70 4.36
CA ARG A 17 -12.12 5.93 4.61
C ARG A 17 -13.27 6.22 3.65
N SER A 18 -13.19 7.28 2.84
CA SER A 18 -14.22 7.63 1.85
C SER A 18 -14.01 6.92 0.52
N GLY A 19 -12.91 6.18 0.36
CA GLY A 19 -12.51 5.60 -0.92
C GLY A 19 -11.80 6.59 -1.84
N THR A 20 -11.58 7.83 -1.39
CA THR A 20 -10.76 8.79 -2.13
C THR A 20 -9.31 8.31 -2.11
N MET A 21 -8.66 8.33 -3.28
CA MET A 21 -7.25 7.98 -3.38
C MET A 21 -6.51 8.85 -4.40
N ALA A 22 -5.20 9.00 -4.20
CA ALA A 22 -4.32 9.72 -5.11
C ALA A 22 -2.91 9.15 -5.08
N GLY A 23 -2.29 9.06 -6.25
CA GLY A 23 -0.87 8.81 -6.39
C GLY A 23 -0.12 10.13 -6.40
N VAL A 24 1.02 10.20 -5.73
CA VAL A 24 1.89 11.37 -5.74
C VAL A 24 3.31 10.93 -6.09
N HIS A 25 3.79 11.38 -7.24
CA HIS A 25 5.20 11.30 -7.61
C HIS A 25 5.85 12.67 -7.40
N CYS A 26 6.86 12.72 -6.55
CA CYS A 26 7.60 13.93 -6.21
C CYS A 26 9.07 13.79 -6.56
N THR A 27 9.66 14.85 -7.10
CA THR A 27 11.11 15.10 -7.13
C THR A 27 11.40 16.38 -6.33
N PRO A 28 12.67 16.81 -6.17
CA PRO A 28 12.97 18.08 -5.50
C PRO A 28 12.26 19.29 -6.12
N SER A 29 12.03 19.26 -7.45
CA SER A 29 11.51 20.39 -8.22
C SER A 29 10.09 20.21 -8.74
N ARG A 30 9.52 19.00 -8.69
CA ARG A 30 8.22 18.70 -9.31
C ARG A 30 7.37 17.81 -8.43
N MET A 31 6.06 17.99 -8.51
CA MET A 31 5.05 17.12 -7.90
C MET A 31 3.99 16.82 -8.96
N LYS A 32 3.85 15.55 -9.33
CA LYS A 32 2.78 15.02 -10.19
C LYS A 32 1.78 14.28 -9.30
N VAL A 33 0.51 14.53 -9.53
CA VAL A 33 -0.59 13.80 -8.89
C VAL A 33 -1.22 12.92 -9.95
N LEU A 34 -1.42 11.63 -9.64
CA LEU A 34 -2.17 10.68 -10.44
C LEU A 34 -3.51 10.40 -9.76
N ARG A 35 -4.60 10.55 -10.52
CA ARG A 35 -5.94 10.14 -10.10
C ARG A 35 -6.14 8.63 -10.33
N PRO A 36 -7.18 8.02 -9.72
CA PRO A 36 -7.57 6.65 -10.05
C PRO A 36 -7.75 6.48 -11.56
N GLY A 37 -7.18 5.41 -12.12
CA GLY A 37 -7.22 5.11 -13.55
C GLY A 37 -6.38 6.03 -14.44
N GLU A 38 -5.75 7.08 -13.89
CA GLU A 38 -4.91 7.99 -14.67
C GLU A 38 -3.57 7.33 -15.03
N GLN A 39 -3.24 7.31 -16.31
CA GLN A 39 -2.05 6.64 -16.81
C GLN A 39 -0.79 7.51 -16.73
N ASP A 40 0.31 6.92 -16.28
CA ASP A 40 1.67 7.46 -16.45
C ASP A 40 2.41 6.56 -17.46
N GLU A 41 3.17 7.16 -18.37
CA GLU A 41 3.90 6.44 -19.44
C GLU A 41 4.94 5.44 -18.90
N ARG A 42 5.38 5.60 -17.65
CA ARG A 42 6.34 4.70 -17.00
C ARG A 42 5.68 3.47 -16.36
N LEU A 43 4.35 3.46 -16.28
CA LEU A 43 3.59 2.39 -15.65
C LEU A 43 2.86 1.57 -16.73
N PRO A 44 2.65 0.26 -16.51
CA PRO A 44 1.68 -0.49 -17.30
C PRO A 44 0.25 0.03 -17.02
N PRO A 45 -0.74 -0.40 -17.82
CA PRO A 45 -2.14 -0.06 -17.60
C PRO A 45 -2.60 -0.38 -16.18
N VAL A 46 -3.59 0.34 -15.67
CA VAL A 46 -4.25 0.06 -14.38
C VAL A 46 -5.77 0.04 -14.56
N PRO A 47 -6.52 -0.68 -13.71
CA PRO A 47 -7.97 -0.56 -13.69
C PRO A 47 -8.44 0.87 -13.39
N VAL A 48 -9.67 1.19 -13.80
CA VAL A 48 -10.23 2.56 -13.79
C VAL A 48 -10.28 3.23 -12.41
N ASP A 49 -10.35 2.45 -11.34
CA ASP A 49 -10.46 2.88 -9.95
C ASP A 49 -9.17 2.64 -9.15
N THR A 50 -8.04 2.48 -9.85
CA THR A 50 -6.77 2.08 -9.24
C THR A 50 -5.71 3.16 -9.36
N VAL A 51 -4.94 3.35 -8.29
CA VAL A 51 -3.64 4.02 -8.31
C VAL A 51 -2.56 3.00 -7.99
N MET A 52 -1.52 2.90 -8.81
CA MET A 52 -0.45 1.93 -8.64
C MET A 52 0.92 2.59 -8.81
N PHE A 53 1.87 2.28 -7.91
CA PHE A 53 3.29 2.55 -8.13
C PHE A 53 4.10 1.27 -7.92
N SER A 54 4.85 0.90 -8.96
CA SER A 54 5.83 -0.19 -8.94
C SER A 54 6.82 0.05 -10.08
N GLY A 55 7.84 -0.79 -10.22
CA GLY A 55 8.87 -0.62 -11.25
C GLY A 55 9.28 -1.93 -11.91
N GLY A 56 9.57 -1.84 -13.21
CA GLY A 56 10.01 -2.98 -14.04
C GLY A 56 8.96 -4.09 -14.11
N SER A 57 9.42 -5.33 -14.19
CA SER A 57 8.56 -6.53 -14.28
C SER A 57 7.59 -6.69 -13.09
N ARG A 58 7.90 -6.11 -11.94
CA ARG A 58 7.00 -6.11 -10.77
C ARG A 58 5.76 -5.28 -11.03
N ALA A 59 5.89 -4.18 -11.78
CA ALA A 59 4.74 -3.35 -12.15
C ALA A 59 3.85 -4.09 -13.15
N GLU A 60 4.44 -4.76 -14.13
CA GLU A 60 3.72 -5.55 -15.13
C GLU A 60 2.89 -6.66 -14.49
N GLU A 61 3.50 -7.43 -13.58
CA GLU A 61 2.78 -8.49 -12.87
C GLU A 61 1.71 -7.93 -11.93
N LEU A 62 1.99 -6.84 -11.23
CA LEU A 62 1.00 -6.20 -10.36
C LEU A 62 -0.19 -5.70 -11.18
N SER A 63 0.06 -5.03 -12.30
CA SER A 63 -0.98 -4.59 -13.23
C SER A 63 -1.83 -5.76 -13.73
N ARG A 64 -1.20 -6.85 -14.18
CA ARG A 64 -1.90 -8.05 -14.64
C ARG A 64 -2.83 -8.60 -13.55
N ARG A 65 -2.32 -8.80 -12.34
CA ARG A 65 -3.09 -9.35 -11.21
C ARG A 65 -4.23 -8.43 -10.76
N LEU A 66 -4.02 -7.12 -10.80
CA LEU A 66 -5.06 -6.14 -10.49
C LEU A 66 -6.21 -6.19 -11.50
N HIS A 67 -5.91 -6.35 -12.80
CA HIS A 67 -6.93 -6.54 -13.83
C HIS A 67 -7.66 -7.87 -13.67
N ASP A 68 -6.94 -8.97 -13.46
CA ASP A 68 -7.53 -10.31 -13.33
C ASP A 68 -8.52 -10.42 -12.16
N ARG A 69 -8.31 -9.62 -11.11
CA ARG A 69 -9.11 -9.61 -9.88
C ARG A 69 -9.96 -8.34 -9.73
N HIS A 70 -10.02 -7.49 -10.76
CA HIS A 70 -10.73 -6.21 -10.68
C HIS A 70 -12.20 -6.41 -10.30
N GLY A 71 -12.68 -5.63 -9.34
CA GLY A 71 -14.04 -5.76 -8.79
C GLY A 71 -14.24 -6.89 -7.76
N SER A 72 -13.23 -7.70 -7.46
CA SER A 72 -13.31 -8.80 -6.48
C SER A 72 -12.10 -8.87 -5.55
N ILE A 73 -11.44 -7.74 -5.28
CA ILE A 73 -10.27 -7.70 -4.41
C ILE A 73 -10.71 -7.52 -2.96
N ASP A 74 -10.60 -8.60 -2.18
CA ASP A 74 -10.68 -8.58 -0.73
C ASP A 74 -9.27 -8.69 -0.10
N VAL A 75 -9.19 -8.79 1.23
CA VAL A 75 -7.90 -8.87 1.95
C VAL A 75 -7.08 -10.11 1.52
N PRO A 76 -7.62 -11.34 1.53
CA PRO A 76 -6.89 -12.51 1.01
C PRO A 76 -6.42 -12.34 -0.42
N ALA A 77 -7.28 -11.84 -1.32
CA ALA A 77 -6.91 -11.60 -2.71
C ALA A 77 -5.77 -10.57 -2.81
N MET A 78 -5.82 -9.48 -2.04
CA MET A 78 -4.76 -8.47 -2.05
C MET A 78 -3.43 -9.04 -1.53
N ILE A 79 -3.45 -9.84 -0.46
CA ILE A 79 -2.25 -10.54 0.04
C ILE A 79 -1.63 -11.41 -1.05
N ASP A 80 -2.45 -12.17 -1.79
CA ASP A 80 -1.95 -12.97 -2.92
C ASP A 80 -1.47 -12.12 -4.10
N ILE A 81 -2.15 -11.01 -4.40
CA ILE A 81 -1.76 -10.08 -5.48
C ILE A 81 -0.33 -9.56 -5.25
N ILE A 82 0.00 -9.18 -4.01
CA ILE A 82 1.29 -8.57 -3.67
C ILE A 82 2.42 -9.57 -3.37
N LYS A 83 2.16 -10.88 -3.42
CA LYS A 83 3.20 -11.92 -3.34
C LYS A 83 4.18 -11.85 -4.50
N ARG A 84 5.29 -12.58 -4.39
CA ARG A 84 6.26 -12.71 -5.49
C ARG A 84 5.56 -13.16 -6.79
N PRO A 85 5.99 -12.63 -7.95
CA PRO A 85 7.15 -11.76 -8.15
C PRO A 85 6.86 -10.25 -7.98
N VAL A 86 5.70 -9.82 -7.44
CA VAL A 86 5.45 -8.40 -7.13
C VAL A 86 6.33 -7.95 -5.96
N ALA A 87 6.30 -8.68 -4.85
CA ALA A 87 7.24 -8.49 -3.75
C ALA A 87 8.68 -8.80 -4.19
N MET A 88 9.64 -8.05 -3.64
CA MET A 88 11.06 -8.28 -3.85
C MET A 88 11.57 -9.46 -3.01
N ASN A 89 12.70 -10.06 -3.39
CA ASN A 89 13.37 -11.12 -2.61
C ASN A 89 13.86 -10.65 -1.23
N SER A 90 13.94 -9.34 -1.01
CA SER A 90 14.30 -8.70 0.26
C SER A 90 13.08 -8.03 0.91
N ASN A 91 11.87 -8.52 0.66
CA ASN A 91 10.65 -7.95 1.21
C ASN A 91 10.59 -8.19 2.73
N LEU A 92 10.99 -7.18 3.51
CA LEU A 92 11.07 -7.23 4.97
C LEU A 92 9.74 -6.99 5.68
N HIS A 93 8.82 -6.28 5.04
CA HIS A 93 7.52 -5.92 5.60
C HIS A 93 6.49 -5.86 4.49
N ASN A 94 5.27 -6.32 4.77
CA ASN A 94 4.15 -6.23 3.85
C ASN A 94 2.90 -5.79 4.60
N ALA A 95 2.10 -4.90 4.00
CA ALA A 95 0.93 -4.32 4.65
C ALA A 95 -0.21 -4.13 3.65
N VAL A 96 -1.42 -4.52 4.07
CA VAL A 96 -2.68 -4.33 3.37
C VAL A 96 -3.57 -3.50 4.28
N PHE A 97 -3.91 -2.30 3.84
CA PHE A 97 -4.83 -1.41 4.55
C PHE A 97 -6.24 -1.59 4.02
N VAL A 98 -7.23 -1.57 4.91
CA VAL A 98 -8.66 -1.48 4.61
C VAL A 98 -9.14 -0.13 5.15
N PRO A 99 -9.05 0.96 4.37
CA PRO A 99 -9.26 2.31 4.89
C PRO A 99 -10.66 2.55 5.46
N GLU A 100 -11.69 1.90 4.91
CA GLU A 100 -13.08 2.07 5.34
C GLU A 100 -13.30 1.60 6.78
N SER A 101 -12.69 0.47 7.16
CA SER A 101 -12.75 -0.12 8.50
C SER A 101 -11.59 0.30 9.41
N LEU A 102 -10.61 1.05 8.89
CA LEU A 102 -9.36 1.41 9.59
C LEU A 102 -8.57 0.17 10.07
N GLU A 103 -8.68 -0.93 9.34
CA GLU A 103 -7.93 -2.15 9.59
C GLU A 103 -6.64 -2.18 8.78
N MET A 104 -5.62 -2.83 9.34
CA MET A 104 -4.39 -3.15 8.67
C MET A 104 -4.05 -4.62 8.92
N TYR A 105 -3.71 -5.31 7.84
CA TYR A 105 -3.16 -6.66 7.86
C TYR A 105 -1.69 -6.54 7.47
N PHE A 106 -0.78 -6.99 8.33
CA PHE A 106 0.65 -6.85 8.09
C PHE A 106 1.44 -8.10 8.45
N ALA A 107 2.57 -8.28 7.78
CA ALA A 107 3.51 -9.37 8.03
C ALA A 107 4.93 -8.83 8.00
N ASN A 108 5.80 -9.42 8.83
CA ASN A 108 7.23 -9.13 8.86
C ASN A 108 8.00 -10.36 8.37
N ALA A 109 9.12 -10.14 7.68
CA ALA A 109 9.97 -11.23 7.23
C ALA A 109 10.50 -12.05 8.40
N GLY A 110 10.47 -13.37 8.25
CA GLY A 110 11.14 -14.29 9.15
C GLY A 110 12.66 -14.30 8.93
N LYS A 111 13.35 -15.15 9.69
CA LYS A 111 14.81 -15.29 9.58
C LYS A 111 15.27 -15.70 8.17
N HIS A 112 14.45 -16.46 7.45
CA HIS A 112 14.79 -17.08 6.15
C HIS A 112 13.70 -16.93 5.09
N SER A 113 12.70 -16.08 5.33
CA SER A 113 11.45 -16.00 4.57
C SER A 113 11.04 -14.55 4.36
N CYS A 114 10.43 -14.24 3.22
CA CYS A 114 9.96 -12.89 2.90
C CYS A 114 8.63 -12.61 3.60
N ALA A 115 8.39 -11.34 3.96
CA ALA A 115 7.15 -10.94 4.62
C ALA A 115 5.88 -11.31 3.84
N CYS A 116 5.92 -11.29 2.50
CA CYS A 116 4.78 -11.69 1.68
C CYS A 116 4.36 -13.16 1.81
N ASP A 117 5.23 -14.02 2.36
CA ASP A 117 4.98 -15.44 2.56
C ASP A 117 4.72 -15.78 4.04
N GLU A 118 4.81 -14.79 4.93
CA GLU A 118 4.62 -14.95 6.37
C GLU A 118 3.15 -14.78 6.77
N PRO A 119 2.72 -15.32 7.93
CA PRO A 119 1.39 -15.09 8.47
C PRO A 119 1.11 -13.60 8.70
N TYR A 120 -0.06 -13.13 8.26
CA TYR A 120 -0.49 -11.75 8.47
C TYR A 120 -1.20 -11.60 9.81
N HIS A 121 -0.83 -10.55 10.54
CA HIS A 121 -1.53 -10.10 11.74
C HIS A 121 -2.50 -8.99 11.41
N ARG A 122 -3.70 -9.03 11.99
CA ARG A 122 -4.70 -7.96 11.90
C ARG A 122 -4.55 -7.01 13.07
N CYS A 123 -4.62 -5.71 12.82
CA CYS A 123 -4.90 -4.70 13.83
C CYS A 123 -5.89 -3.66 13.30
N ALA A 124 -6.73 -3.11 14.17
CA ALA A 124 -7.62 -2.01 13.86
C ALA A 124 -7.22 -0.76 14.65
N LEU A 125 -7.19 0.40 13.99
CA LEU A 125 -6.73 1.65 14.62
C LEU A 125 -7.62 2.05 15.79
N ASP A 126 -8.94 1.86 15.68
CA ASP A 126 -9.89 2.20 16.73
C ASP A 126 -9.69 1.35 17.99
N GLU A 127 -9.42 0.05 17.83
CA GLU A 127 -9.07 -0.87 18.91
C GLU A 127 -7.78 -0.43 19.63
N LEU A 128 -6.74 -0.11 18.86
CA LEU A 128 -5.47 0.37 19.41
C LEU A 128 -5.64 1.68 20.18
N LEU A 129 -6.38 2.64 19.62
CA LEU A 129 -6.65 3.91 20.29
C LEU A 129 -7.46 3.71 21.58
N ARG A 130 -8.47 2.84 21.58
CA ARG A 130 -9.22 2.48 22.79
C ARG A 130 -8.30 1.85 23.83
N PHE A 131 -7.45 0.91 23.42
CA PHE A 131 -6.49 0.25 24.30
C PHE A 131 -5.56 1.26 24.96
N TYR A 132 -4.88 2.10 24.18
CA TYR A 132 -3.92 3.07 24.74
C TYR A 132 -4.59 4.15 25.59
N ARG A 133 -5.82 4.59 25.25
CA ARG A 133 -6.58 5.53 26.09
C ARG A 133 -6.96 4.92 27.44
N ALA A 134 -7.36 3.65 27.45
CA ALA A 134 -7.70 2.93 28.68
C ALA A 134 -6.48 2.68 29.58
N HIS A 135 -5.26 2.69 29.02
CA HIS A 135 -4.01 2.39 29.74
C HIS A 135 -3.07 3.61 29.84
N ALA A 136 -3.54 4.81 29.51
CA ALA A 136 -2.73 6.03 29.54
C ALA A 136 -2.28 6.43 30.97
N GLU A 137 -2.91 5.87 32.01
CA GLU A 137 -2.59 6.14 33.42
C GLU A 137 -1.89 4.98 34.16
N ALA A 138 -1.54 3.88 33.48
CA ALA A 138 -0.78 2.82 34.13
C ALA A 138 0.66 3.32 34.41
N PRO A 139 1.11 3.43 35.67
CA PRO A 139 2.49 3.80 35.96
C PRO A 139 3.44 2.77 35.34
N ARG A 140 4.49 3.26 34.69
CA ARG A 140 5.59 2.43 34.16
C ARG A 140 6.42 1.85 35.29
#